data_AF-A0A660UY59-F1
#
_entry.id   AF-A0A660UY59-F1
#
_cell.length_a   1.000
_cell.length_b   1.000
_cell.length_c   1.000
_cell.angle_alpha   90.00
_cell.angle_beta   90.00
_cell.angle_gamma   90.00
#
_symmetry.space_group_name_H-M   'P 1'
#
loop_
_entity.id
_entity.type
_entity.pdbx_description
1 polymer ?
#
loop_
_entity_poly.entity_id
_entity_poly.type
_entity_poly.pdbx_seq_one_letter_code
_entity_poly.pdbx_strand_id
1 'polypeptide(L)'
;MAKKTQNPISDLISLPFQWNVGFDTGPDGRTSSVLNIQPVIPFNLSEDWNLITRTIVPVVNQPPIGALDREEWGLSNIQFSSFFSPQDSGEWIWGLGPIFEFPTNTHNIQASDNYSAGPTFVALKLDGPWVYGGLINQLWSFYGDDSEVNKMLIQPFLNYNMDDGWYLTSGPIITANWKAKNSDQWTIPVGGGVGKIVKIGELPLNLSVHAYYNVEAPESGSDWSARFQVQFLFPK
;
A
#
# COMPACT_ATOMS: atom_id res chain seq x y z
N MET A 1 -11.70 -14.28 12.71
CA MET A 1 -11.30 -12.85 12.73
C MET A 1 -10.06 -12.60 11.91
N ALA A 2 -8.98 -13.37 12.09
CA ALA A 2 -7.72 -13.14 11.40
C ALA A 2 -7.81 -12.95 9.88
N LYS A 3 -8.60 -13.80 9.23
CA LYS A 3 -8.81 -13.70 7.77
C LYS A 3 -9.59 -12.47 7.33
N LYS A 4 -10.56 -11.99 8.14
CA LYS A 4 -11.32 -10.77 7.82
C LYS A 4 -10.44 -9.53 7.92
N THR A 5 -9.50 -9.52 8.87
CA THR A 5 -8.49 -8.48 9.05
C THR A 5 -7.55 -8.32 7.85
N GLN A 6 -7.19 -9.45 7.22
CA GLN A 6 -6.28 -9.50 6.08
C GLN A 6 -7.00 -9.23 4.74
N ASN A 7 -8.33 -9.06 4.74
CA ASN A 7 -9.12 -8.78 3.55
C ASN A 7 -9.24 -7.24 3.34
N PRO A 8 -8.56 -6.65 2.33
CA PRO A 8 -8.59 -5.21 2.04
C PRO A 8 -9.95 -4.65 1.60
N ILE A 9 -10.93 -5.50 1.29
CA ILE A 9 -12.30 -5.12 0.90
C ILE A 9 -13.35 -5.77 1.79
N SER A 10 -13.00 -6.10 3.03
CA SER A 10 -13.95 -6.61 4.01
C SER A 10 -14.95 -5.54 4.47
N ASP A 11 -16.08 -5.97 5.04
CA ASP A 11 -17.08 -5.08 5.64
C ASP A 11 -16.64 -4.40 6.95
N LEU A 12 -15.37 -4.49 7.33
CA LEU A 12 -14.82 -3.84 8.53
C LEU A 12 -14.20 -2.50 8.17
N ILE A 13 -14.47 -1.48 9.00
CA ILE A 13 -13.69 -0.25 8.95
C ILE A 13 -12.29 -0.58 9.48
N SER A 14 -11.25 -0.21 8.75
CA SER A 14 -9.87 -0.41 9.22
C SER A 14 -9.04 0.85 9.08
N LEU A 15 -8.11 1.01 10.01
CA LEU A 15 -7.13 2.10 10.01
C LEU A 15 -5.73 1.51 10.19
N PRO A 16 -5.07 1.11 9.09
CA PRO A 16 -3.66 0.75 9.06
C PRO A 16 -2.76 1.98 9.15
N PHE A 17 -1.74 1.85 9.98
CA PHE A 17 -0.53 2.65 9.99
C PHE A 17 0.60 1.73 9.52
N GLN A 18 1.10 1.97 8.31
CA GLN A 18 2.17 1.18 7.71
C GLN A 18 3.43 2.04 7.57
N TRP A 19 4.43 1.74 8.37
CA TRP A 19 5.72 2.40 8.32
C TRP A 19 6.70 1.57 7.50
N ASN A 20 7.14 2.12 6.37
CA ASN A 20 8.13 1.51 5.49
C ASN A 20 9.44 2.26 5.68
N VAL A 21 10.52 1.52 5.92
CA VAL A 21 11.87 2.07 6.11
C VAL A 21 12.75 1.47 5.03
N GLY A 22 13.30 2.31 4.16
CA GLY A 22 14.26 1.95 3.14
C GLY A 22 15.68 2.23 3.62
N PHE A 23 16.55 1.23 3.59
CA PHE A 23 17.97 1.38 3.95
C PHE A 23 18.80 1.70 2.70
N ASP A 24 19.95 2.35 2.88
CA ASP A 24 20.88 2.67 1.79
C ASP A 24 20.21 3.37 0.59
N THR A 25 19.31 4.30 0.86
CA THR A 25 18.58 5.08 -0.15
C THR A 25 19.41 6.27 -0.63
N GLY A 26 19.42 6.48 -1.94
CA GLY A 26 20.07 7.63 -2.57
C GLY A 26 21.60 7.57 -2.58
N PRO A 27 22.26 8.58 -3.18
CA PRO A 27 23.70 8.55 -3.44
C PRO A 27 24.57 8.52 -2.17
N ASP A 28 24.04 8.99 -1.04
CA ASP A 28 24.75 9.02 0.25
C ASP A 28 24.43 7.82 1.16
N GLY A 29 23.67 6.82 0.68
CA GLY A 29 23.35 5.61 1.45
C GLY A 29 22.61 5.91 2.75
N ARG A 30 21.54 6.71 2.68
CA ARG A 30 20.80 7.17 3.87
C ARG A 30 19.51 6.38 4.07
N THR A 31 18.99 6.38 5.29
CA THR A 31 17.68 5.79 5.57
C THR A 31 16.57 6.75 5.12
N SER A 32 15.60 6.24 4.35
CA SER A 32 14.35 6.93 4.07
C SER A 32 13.20 6.21 4.77
N SER A 33 12.11 6.92 5.07
CA SER A 33 10.92 6.25 5.59
C SER A 33 9.62 6.91 5.16
N VAL A 34 8.58 6.10 5.04
CA VAL A 34 7.22 6.53 4.71
C VAL A 34 6.24 5.89 5.67
N LEU A 35 5.53 6.71 6.43
CA LEU A 35 4.38 6.30 7.22
C LEU A 35 3.10 6.53 6.40
N ASN A 36 2.48 5.44 5.96
CA ASN A 36 1.18 5.48 5.31
C ASN A 36 0.07 5.34 6.35
N ILE A 37 -0.85 6.30 6.37
CA ILE A 37 -2.09 6.25 7.15
C ILE A 37 -3.22 5.93 6.17
N GLN A 38 -3.91 4.81 6.36
CA GLN A 38 -4.70 4.19 5.28
C GLN A 38 -6.17 3.88 5.64
N PRO A 39 -7.02 4.86 6.00
CA PRO A 39 -8.42 4.56 6.32
C PRO A 39 -9.10 3.80 5.18
N VAL A 40 -9.70 2.65 5.52
CA VAL A 40 -10.54 1.84 4.64
C VAL A 40 -11.94 1.79 5.21
N ILE A 41 -12.92 2.28 4.45
CA ILE A 41 -14.31 2.43 4.90
C ILE A 41 -15.25 1.76 3.90
N PRO A 42 -15.92 0.65 4.28
CA PRO A 42 -16.90 -0.01 3.43
C PRO A 42 -18.32 0.54 3.63
N PHE A 43 -18.97 0.93 2.54
CA PHE A 43 -20.36 1.38 2.47
C PHE A 43 -21.21 0.34 1.74
N ASN A 44 -22.39 0.03 2.26
CA ASN A 44 -23.36 -0.82 1.57
C ASN A 44 -24.14 0.08 0.60
N LEU A 45 -24.02 -0.14 -0.71
CA LEU A 45 -24.77 0.64 -1.70
C LEU A 45 -26.16 0.06 -1.95
N SER A 46 -26.27 -1.27 -1.94
CA SER A 46 -27.52 -2.03 -2.07
C SER A 46 -27.40 -3.40 -1.38
N GLU A 47 -28.41 -4.26 -1.55
CA GLU A 47 -28.39 -5.66 -1.08
C GLU A 47 -27.35 -6.54 -1.83
N ASP A 48 -26.85 -6.07 -2.98
CA ASP A 48 -25.96 -6.84 -3.84
C ASP A 48 -24.55 -6.24 -3.94
N TRP A 49 -24.38 -4.96 -3.57
CA TRP A 49 -23.17 -4.19 -3.88
C TRP A 49 -22.66 -3.39 -2.68
N ASN A 50 -21.34 -3.49 -2.50
CA ASN A 50 -20.54 -2.71 -1.58
C ASN A 50 -19.64 -1.72 -2.33
N LEU A 51 -19.42 -0.56 -1.72
CA LEU A 51 -18.40 0.40 -2.10
C LEU A 51 -17.37 0.48 -0.99
N ILE A 52 -16.14 0.07 -1.28
CA ILE A 52 -15.03 0.19 -0.34
C ILE A 52 -14.20 1.39 -0.76
N THR A 53 -14.05 2.37 0.13
CA THR A 53 -13.14 3.49 -0.10
C THR A 53 -11.85 3.28 0.68
N ARG A 54 -10.74 3.71 0.08
CA ARG A 54 -9.41 3.69 0.70
C ARG A 54 -8.68 4.97 0.37
N THR A 55 -8.30 5.72 1.40
CA THR A 55 -7.41 6.89 1.27
C THR A 55 -6.04 6.52 1.83
N ILE A 56 -4.96 6.90 1.16
CA ILE A 56 -3.59 6.73 1.63
C ILE A 56 -3.00 8.12 1.82
N VAL A 57 -2.64 8.44 3.06
CA VAL A 57 -1.95 9.68 3.41
C VAL A 57 -0.50 9.33 3.79
N PRO A 58 0.46 9.58 2.88
CA PRO A 58 1.87 9.30 3.12
C PRO A 58 2.56 10.46 3.84
N VAL A 59 3.14 10.18 5.00
CA VAL A 59 4.05 11.08 5.71
C VAL A 59 5.46 10.56 5.46
N VAL A 60 6.27 11.36 4.78
CA VAL A 60 7.59 10.97 4.29
C VAL A 60 8.66 11.65 5.12
N ASN A 61 9.67 10.88 5.50
CA ASN A 61 10.99 11.37 5.85
C ASN A 61 11.96 10.97 4.73
N GLN A 62 12.43 11.94 3.95
CA GLN A 62 13.33 11.70 2.84
C GLN A 62 14.72 12.27 3.15
N PRO A 63 15.79 11.50 2.87
CA PRO A 63 17.13 12.03 2.92
C PRO A 63 17.35 13.09 1.82
N PRO A 64 18.48 13.83 1.86
CA PRO A 64 18.86 14.70 0.76
C PRO A 64 18.97 13.87 -0.54
N ILE A 65 18.06 14.10 -1.49
CA ILE A 65 18.07 13.47 -2.82
C ILE A 65 17.98 14.60 -3.86
N GLY A 66 18.89 14.57 -4.84
CA GLY A 66 18.92 15.55 -5.92
C GLY A 66 19.31 16.96 -5.43
N ALA A 67 18.37 17.91 -5.52
CA ALA A 67 18.59 19.32 -5.18
C ALA A 67 18.40 19.65 -3.69
N LEU A 68 17.98 18.67 -2.88
CA LEU A 68 17.84 18.84 -1.43
C LEU A 68 19.21 18.80 -0.77
N ASP A 69 19.48 19.75 0.12
CA ASP A 69 20.74 19.86 0.90
C ASP A 69 20.61 19.30 2.32
N ARG A 70 19.39 18.91 2.73
CA ARG A 70 19.07 18.39 4.06
C ARG A 70 17.91 17.39 4.03
N GLU A 71 17.76 16.68 5.14
CA GLU A 71 16.63 15.81 5.41
C GLU A 71 15.33 16.63 5.49
N GLU A 72 14.27 16.15 4.85
CA GLU A 72 12.98 16.83 4.79
C GLU A 72 11.88 15.88 5.23
N TRP A 73 10.95 16.42 6.04
CA TRP A 73 9.79 15.69 6.52
C TRP A 73 8.52 16.42 6.11
N GLY A 74 7.53 15.67 5.63
CA GLY A 74 6.28 16.27 5.20
C GLY A 74 5.31 15.28 4.58
N LEU A 75 4.27 15.82 3.97
CA LEU A 75 3.28 15.02 3.24
C LEU A 75 3.78 14.77 1.83
N SER A 76 3.54 13.56 1.33
CA SER A 76 3.56 13.26 -0.10
C SER A 76 2.12 13.18 -0.64
N ASN A 77 1.95 12.83 -1.91
CA ASN A 77 0.66 12.85 -2.56
C ASN A 77 -0.33 11.86 -1.94
N ILE A 78 -1.50 12.37 -1.58
CA ILE A 78 -2.62 11.58 -1.12
C ILE A 78 -3.20 10.80 -2.29
N GLN A 79 -3.42 9.50 -2.09
CA GLN A 79 -4.14 8.66 -3.03
C GLN A 79 -5.52 8.30 -2.49
N PHE A 80 -6.53 8.34 -3.36
CA PHE A 80 -7.87 7.85 -3.07
C PHE A 80 -8.24 6.76 -4.06
N SER A 81 -8.75 5.65 -3.56
CA SER A 81 -9.26 4.55 -4.36
C SER A 81 -10.65 4.17 -3.89
N SER A 82 -11.50 3.78 -4.82
CA SER A 82 -12.78 3.14 -4.50
C SER A 82 -12.93 1.84 -5.27
N PHE A 83 -13.56 0.86 -4.62
CA PHE A 83 -13.77 -0.47 -5.17
C PHE A 83 -15.25 -0.82 -5.08
N PHE A 84 -15.87 -1.06 -6.22
CA PHE A 84 -17.17 -1.71 -6.31
C PHE A 84 -16.95 -3.22 -6.19
N SER A 85 -17.57 -3.82 -5.18
CA SER A 85 -17.45 -5.25 -4.85
C SER A 85 -18.86 -5.84 -4.70
N PRO A 86 -19.17 -7.00 -5.29
CA PRO A 86 -20.38 -7.74 -4.97
C PRO A 86 -20.40 -8.13 -3.49
N GLN A 87 -21.58 -8.14 -2.87
CA GLN A 87 -21.76 -8.60 -1.48
C GLN A 87 -21.61 -10.12 -1.38
N ASP A 88 -22.09 -10.86 -2.38
CA ASP A 88 -21.78 -12.27 -2.59
C ASP A 88 -20.97 -12.44 -3.89
N SER A 89 -19.72 -12.86 -3.74
CA SER A 89 -18.77 -13.02 -4.84
C SER A 89 -18.27 -14.47 -4.98
N GLY A 90 -18.93 -15.42 -4.29
CA GLY A 90 -18.58 -16.84 -4.34
C GLY A 90 -17.22 -17.13 -3.69
N GLU A 91 -16.37 -17.90 -4.37
CA GLU A 91 -15.05 -18.28 -3.84
C GLU A 91 -14.02 -17.14 -3.85
N TRP A 92 -14.18 -16.19 -4.76
CA TRP A 92 -13.24 -15.09 -4.97
C TRP A 92 -13.90 -13.78 -4.60
N ILE A 93 -13.34 -13.09 -3.60
CA ILE A 93 -13.77 -11.73 -3.26
C ILE A 93 -12.98 -10.78 -4.13
N TRP A 94 -13.66 -9.89 -4.84
CA TRP A 94 -13.02 -8.97 -5.78
C TRP A 94 -13.67 -7.59 -5.78
N GLY A 95 -12.90 -6.59 -6.17
CA GLY A 95 -13.37 -5.23 -6.33
C GLY A 95 -12.67 -4.51 -7.47
N LEU A 96 -13.41 -3.69 -8.19
CA LEU A 96 -12.92 -2.87 -9.30
C LEU A 96 -13.33 -1.42 -9.08
N GLY A 97 -12.46 -0.48 -9.42
CA GLY A 97 -12.87 0.91 -9.49
C GLY A 97 -11.74 1.84 -9.84
N PRO A 98 -11.92 3.16 -9.61
CA PRO A 98 -10.91 4.16 -9.90
C PRO A 98 -9.93 4.34 -8.74
N ILE A 99 -8.73 4.80 -9.10
CA ILE A 99 -7.74 5.38 -8.21
C ILE A 99 -7.42 6.80 -8.69
N PHE A 100 -7.17 7.70 -7.75
CA PHE A 100 -6.80 9.09 -7.95
C PHE A 100 -5.60 9.42 -7.07
N GLU A 101 -4.71 10.26 -7.57
CA GLU A 101 -3.60 10.83 -6.81
C GLU A 101 -3.68 12.36 -6.89
N PHE A 102 -3.58 13.01 -5.73
CA PHE A 102 -3.71 14.45 -5.58
C PHE A 102 -2.36 15.08 -5.21
N PRO A 103 -1.94 16.18 -5.89
CA PRO A 103 -0.70 16.89 -5.60
C PRO A 103 -0.85 17.68 -4.30
N THR A 104 -0.64 16.97 -3.19
CA THR A 104 -0.83 17.44 -1.80
C THR A 104 0.49 17.40 -1.03
N ASN A 105 1.57 17.08 -1.75
CA ASN A 105 2.92 17.11 -1.25
C ASN A 105 3.28 18.50 -0.71
N THR A 106 3.98 18.51 0.42
CA THR A 106 4.58 19.74 0.93
C THR A 106 5.76 20.15 0.04
N HIS A 107 6.03 21.46 -0.07
CA HIS A 107 6.93 22.05 -1.07
C HIS A 107 8.32 21.39 -1.20
N ASN A 108 8.87 20.83 -0.12
CA ASN A 108 10.19 20.21 -0.14
C ASN A 108 10.17 18.69 -0.37
N ILE A 109 8.99 18.05 -0.39
CA ILE A 109 8.85 16.60 -0.62
C ILE A 109 8.82 16.31 -2.11
N GLN A 110 9.68 15.39 -2.55
CA GLN A 110 9.80 15.03 -3.96
C GLN A 110 8.63 14.13 -4.38
N ALA A 111 7.59 14.76 -4.92
CA ALA A 111 6.43 14.11 -5.52
C ALA A 111 5.98 14.92 -6.75
N SER A 112 5.09 14.35 -7.56
CA SER A 112 4.60 15.05 -8.74
C SER A 112 3.51 16.05 -8.36
N ASP A 113 3.56 17.25 -8.93
CA ASP A 113 2.51 18.26 -8.77
C ASP A 113 1.32 18.05 -9.75
N ASN A 114 1.25 16.87 -10.37
CA ASN A 114 0.18 16.48 -11.26
C ASN A 114 -0.96 15.74 -10.54
N TYR A 115 -2.20 16.07 -10.91
CA TYR A 115 -3.34 15.21 -10.67
C TYR A 115 -3.25 13.99 -11.58
N SER A 116 -3.39 12.80 -10.97
CA SER A 116 -3.34 11.54 -11.69
C SER A 116 -4.56 10.67 -11.38
N ALA A 117 -4.94 9.83 -12.33
CA ALA A 117 -6.05 8.89 -12.18
C ALA A 117 -5.83 7.63 -13.01
N GLY A 118 -6.56 6.57 -12.67
CA GLY A 118 -6.65 5.37 -13.49
C GLY A 118 -7.42 4.24 -12.81
N PRO A 119 -7.38 3.02 -13.35
CA PRO A 119 -8.10 1.89 -12.79
C PRO A 119 -7.33 1.21 -11.66
N THR A 120 -8.06 0.61 -10.74
CA THR A 120 -7.56 -0.29 -9.70
C THR A 120 -8.46 -1.52 -9.58
N PHE A 121 -7.85 -2.67 -9.37
CA PHE A 121 -8.52 -3.96 -9.22
C PHE A 121 -7.89 -4.73 -8.08
N VAL A 122 -8.71 -5.42 -7.30
CA VAL A 122 -8.27 -6.33 -6.25
C VAL A 122 -9.06 -7.62 -6.32
N ALA A 123 -8.40 -8.75 -6.08
CA ALA A 123 -9.05 -10.04 -5.93
C ALA A 123 -8.32 -10.89 -4.92
N LEU A 124 -9.06 -11.68 -4.16
CA LEU A 124 -8.53 -12.57 -3.14
C LEU A 124 -9.44 -13.74 -2.83
N LYS A 125 -8.85 -14.77 -2.23
CA LYS A 125 -9.54 -15.98 -1.79
C LYS A 125 -9.13 -16.33 -0.37
N LEU A 126 -10.11 -16.78 0.41
CA LEU A 126 -9.92 -17.31 1.76
C LEU A 126 -10.10 -18.82 1.68
N ASP A 127 -9.02 -19.58 1.80
CA ASP A 127 -9.04 -21.04 1.65
C ASP A 127 -8.29 -21.72 2.79
N GLY A 128 -9.01 -22.45 3.65
CA GLY A 128 -8.41 -23.09 4.83
C GLY A 128 -7.60 -22.08 5.66
N PRO A 129 -6.35 -22.32 6.04
CA PRO A 129 -5.52 -21.33 6.76
C PRO A 129 -5.04 -20.16 5.88
N TRP A 130 -5.21 -20.24 4.56
CA TRP A 130 -4.64 -19.28 3.61
C TRP A 130 -5.57 -18.10 3.34
N VAL A 131 -4.95 -16.93 3.16
CA VAL A 131 -5.57 -15.75 2.54
C VAL A 131 -4.59 -15.22 1.51
N TYR A 132 -4.97 -15.27 0.24
CA TYR A 132 -4.08 -14.88 -0.85
C TYR A 132 -4.84 -14.12 -1.93
N GLY A 133 -4.11 -13.29 -2.67
CA GLY A 133 -4.70 -12.45 -3.69
C GLY A 133 -3.70 -11.46 -4.26
N GLY A 134 -4.23 -10.44 -4.92
CA GLY A 134 -3.44 -9.35 -5.43
C GLY A 134 -4.26 -8.11 -5.68
N LEU A 135 -3.58 -6.97 -5.66
CA LEU A 135 -4.08 -5.68 -6.10
C LEU A 135 -3.22 -5.19 -7.25
N ILE A 136 -3.85 -4.66 -8.30
CA ILE A 136 -3.17 -3.97 -9.39
C ILE A 136 -3.83 -2.62 -9.60
N ASN A 137 -3.02 -1.59 -9.82
CA ASN A 137 -3.51 -0.33 -10.33
C ASN A 137 -2.54 0.28 -11.33
N GLN A 138 -3.09 1.21 -12.10
CA GLN A 138 -2.38 1.98 -13.09
C GLN A 138 -2.79 3.44 -12.95
N LEU A 139 -1.81 4.34 -12.93
CA LEU A 139 -2.00 5.78 -12.75
C LEU A 139 -1.38 6.55 -13.92
N TRP A 140 -2.13 7.50 -14.45
CA TRP A 140 -1.67 8.48 -15.43
C TRP A 140 -1.97 9.89 -14.95
N SER A 141 -1.04 10.82 -15.15
CA SER A 141 -1.31 12.26 -14.98
C SER A 141 -2.30 12.73 -16.03
N PHE A 142 -3.25 13.58 -15.64
CA PHE A 142 -4.21 14.19 -16.57
C PHE A 142 -4.29 15.72 -16.45
N TYR A 143 -3.75 16.31 -15.37
CA TYR A 143 -3.73 17.76 -15.17
C TYR A 143 -2.58 18.17 -14.26
N GLY A 144 -1.90 19.26 -14.59
CA GLY A 144 -0.74 19.81 -13.86
C GLY A 144 0.38 20.18 -14.82
N ASP A 145 1.40 20.88 -14.31
CA ASP A 145 2.49 21.47 -15.10
C ASP A 145 3.80 20.66 -14.99
N ASP A 146 3.75 19.53 -14.31
CA ASP A 146 4.90 18.70 -13.99
C ASP A 146 5.13 17.59 -15.04
N SER A 147 6.26 16.89 -14.98
CA SER A 147 6.51 15.76 -15.89
C SER A 147 5.42 14.70 -15.79
N GLU A 148 5.01 14.14 -16.94
CA GLU A 148 3.92 13.17 -17.00
C GLU A 148 4.14 11.98 -16.05
N VAL A 149 3.09 11.58 -15.34
CA VAL A 149 3.06 10.38 -14.51
C VAL A 149 2.50 9.23 -15.32
N ASN A 150 3.19 8.09 -15.32
CA ASN A 150 2.70 6.83 -15.83
C ASN A 150 3.27 5.70 -14.96
N LYS A 151 2.50 5.26 -13.97
CA LYS A 151 2.97 4.32 -12.95
C LYS A 151 2.01 3.15 -12.77
N MET A 152 2.57 1.95 -12.71
CA MET A 152 1.85 0.72 -12.33
C MET A 152 2.24 0.30 -10.92
N LEU A 153 1.29 -0.23 -10.16
CA LEU A 153 1.52 -0.90 -8.90
C LEU A 153 0.89 -2.29 -8.94
N ILE A 154 1.66 -3.30 -8.57
CA ILE A 154 1.20 -4.68 -8.38
C ILE A 154 1.56 -5.11 -6.96
N GLN A 155 0.57 -5.51 -6.19
CA GLN A 155 0.73 -5.94 -4.81
C GLN A 155 0.13 -7.34 -4.65
N PRO A 156 0.88 -8.41 -4.91
CA PRO A 156 0.47 -9.74 -4.49
C PRO A 156 0.48 -9.79 -2.96
N PHE A 157 -0.39 -10.60 -2.38
CA PHE A 157 -0.32 -10.91 -0.95
C PHE A 157 -0.66 -12.36 -0.68
N LEU A 158 0.02 -12.92 0.31
CA LEU A 158 -0.13 -14.28 0.79
C LEU A 158 -0.01 -14.27 2.31
N ASN A 159 -0.99 -14.84 3.00
CA ASN A 159 -0.97 -15.03 4.44
C ASN A 159 -1.29 -16.48 4.77
N TYR A 160 -0.52 -17.06 5.69
CA TYR A 160 -0.77 -18.37 6.27
C TYR A 160 -1.10 -18.19 7.75
N ASN A 161 -2.36 -18.40 8.11
CA ASN A 161 -2.84 -18.22 9.47
C ASN A 161 -2.59 -19.47 10.30
N MET A 162 -1.96 -19.28 11.45
CA MET A 162 -1.65 -20.28 12.45
C MET A 162 -2.52 -20.06 13.70
N ASP A 163 -2.35 -20.93 14.69
CA ASP A 163 -3.03 -20.82 15.97
C ASP A 163 -2.61 -19.55 16.74
N ASP A 164 -3.39 -19.19 17.76
CA ASP A 164 -3.16 -18.03 18.64
C ASP A 164 -3.01 -16.68 17.91
N GLY A 165 -3.58 -16.57 16.71
CA GLY A 165 -3.62 -15.34 15.92
C GLY A 165 -2.30 -14.99 15.24
N TRP A 166 -1.31 -15.87 15.27
CA TRP A 166 -0.07 -15.72 14.52
C TRP A 166 -0.28 -16.03 13.04
N TYR A 167 0.48 -15.36 12.18
CA TYR A 167 0.47 -15.67 10.75
C TYR A 167 1.81 -15.33 10.09
N LEU A 168 2.15 -16.10 9.06
CA LEU A 168 3.22 -15.77 8.12
C LEU A 168 2.62 -14.96 6.98
N THR A 169 3.39 -14.02 6.43
CA THR A 169 2.88 -13.11 5.40
C THR A 169 3.96 -12.73 4.40
N SER A 170 3.55 -12.51 3.16
CA SER A 170 4.34 -11.86 2.13
C SER A 170 3.42 -10.95 1.35
N GLY A 171 3.78 -9.68 1.23
CA GLY A 171 2.98 -8.68 0.53
C GLY A 171 3.84 -7.58 -0.08
N PRO A 172 4.79 -7.91 -0.98
CA PRO A 172 5.65 -6.92 -1.61
C PRO A 172 4.81 -5.95 -2.44
N ILE A 173 5.28 -4.71 -2.55
CA ILE A 173 4.68 -3.70 -3.44
C ILE A 173 5.64 -3.56 -4.62
N ILE A 174 5.25 -4.13 -5.75
CA ILE A 174 5.99 -4.03 -7.01
C ILE A 174 5.51 -2.80 -7.73
N THR A 175 6.43 -1.98 -8.24
CA THR A 175 6.09 -0.77 -8.99
C THR A 175 6.81 -0.73 -10.33
N ALA A 176 6.14 -0.16 -11.33
CA ALA A 176 6.75 0.19 -12.60
C ALA A 176 6.53 1.68 -12.88
N ASN A 177 7.60 2.43 -13.16
CA ASN A 177 7.54 3.79 -13.68
C ASN A 177 7.86 3.77 -15.18
N TRP A 178 6.82 3.84 -16.00
CA TRP A 178 6.94 3.76 -17.47
C TRP A 178 7.60 5.00 -18.09
N LYS A 179 7.81 6.06 -17.31
CA LYS A 179 8.54 7.26 -17.73
C LYS A 179 10.01 7.25 -17.31
N ALA A 180 10.41 6.31 -16.45
CA ALA A 180 11.80 6.10 -16.12
C ALA A 180 12.56 5.47 -17.30
N LYS A 181 13.86 5.76 -17.38
CA LYS A 181 14.73 5.29 -18.46
C LYS A 181 15.45 4.02 -18.03
N ASN A 182 15.75 3.15 -18.99
CA ASN A 182 16.63 1.98 -18.80
C ASN A 182 16.18 1.10 -17.61
N SER A 183 17.11 0.74 -16.72
CA SER A 183 16.91 -0.13 -15.55
C SER A 183 16.09 0.53 -14.43
N ASP A 184 15.84 1.85 -14.46
CA ASP A 184 15.11 2.53 -13.37
C ASP A 184 13.59 2.34 -13.41
N GLN A 185 13.10 1.48 -14.32
CA GLN A 185 11.67 1.31 -14.55
C GLN A 185 10.99 0.52 -13.43
N TRP A 186 11.68 -0.44 -12.83
CA TRP A 186 11.05 -1.41 -11.95
C TRP A 186 11.60 -1.34 -10.53
N THR A 187 10.71 -1.55 -9.58
CA THR A 187 11.09 -1.92 -8.21
C THR A 187 10.40 -3.23 -7.88
N ILE A 188 11.18 -4.28 -7.64
CA ILE A 188 10.69 -5.64 -7.40
C ILE A 188 11.22 -6.12 -6.04
N PRO A 189 10.46 -5.91 -4.95
CA PRO A 189 10.80 -6.47 -3.66
C PRO A 189 10.42 -7.95 -3.58
N VAL A 190 11.28 -8.74 -2.96
CA VAL A 190 11.00 -10.12 -2.56
C VAL A 190 11.27 -10.25 -1.07
N GLY A 191 10.34 -10.88 -0.35
CA GLY A 191 10.46 -11.03 1.09
C GLY A 191 9.12 -11.31 1.73
N GLY A 192 9.05 -11.09 3.03
CA GLY A 192 7.88 -11.40 3.83
C GLY A 192 8.13 -11.12 5.29
N GLY A 193 7.28 -11.68 6.13
CA GLY A 193 7.20 -11.29 7.51
C GLY A 193 6.31 -12.20 8.34
N VAL A 194 6.14 -11.75 9.58
CA VAL A 194 5.28 -12.37 10.57
C VAL A 194 4.35 -11.31 11.12
N GLY A 195 3.13 -11.71 11.41
CA GLY A 195 2.20 -10.87 12.14
C GLY A 195 1.45 -11.63 13.21
N LYS A 196 0.80 -10.84 14.07
CA LYS A 196 -0.02 -11.32 15.15
C LYS A 196 -1.25 -10.44 15.30
N ILE A 197 -2.38 -11.11 15.45
CA ILE A 197 -3.64 -10.44 15.75
C ILE A 197 -3.89 -10.57 17.24
N VAL A 198 -3.95 -9.42 17.90
CA VAL A 198 -4.20 -9.29 19.33
C VAL A 198 -5.52 -8.55 19.55
N LYS A 199 -6.03 -8.58 20.77
CA LYS A 199 -7.18 -7.76 21.17
C LYS A 199 -6.78 -6.88 22.33
N ILE A 200 -7.10 -5.59 22.26
CA ILE A 200 -6.99 -4.66 23.37
C ILE A 200 -8.42 -4.34 23.80
N GLY A 201 -8.89 -4.98 24.87
CA GLY A 201 -10.32 -5.02 25.19
C GLY A 201 -11.11 -5.69 24.06
N GLU A 202 -12.09 -5.00 23.52
CA GLU A 202 -12.90 -5.48 22.39
C GLU A 202 -12.29 -5.14 21.01
N LEU A 203 -11.31 -4.24 20.96
CA LEU A 203 -10.72 -3.75 19.72
C LEU A 203 -9.65 -4.73 19.19
N PRO A 204 -9.87 -5.38 18.03
CA PRO A 204 -8.85 -6.20 17.40
C PRO A 204 -7.76 -5.32 16.77
N LEU A 205 -6.51 -5.70 17.00
CA LEU A 205 -5.33 -5.04 16.47
C LEU A 205 -4.50 -6.05 15.68
N ASN A 206 -4.12 -5.67 14.47
CA ASN A 206 -3.21 -6.44 13.64
C ASN A 206 -1.82 -5.81 13.65
N LEU A 207 -0.83 -6.57 14.09
CA LEU A 207 0.56 -6.16 14.19
C LEU A 207 1.38 -6.99 13.23
N SER A 208 2.24 -6.38 12.42
CA SER A 208 3.19 -7.16 11.60
C SER A 208 4.51 -6.45 11.36
N VAL A 209 5.53 -7.27 11.11
CA VAL A 209 6.86 -6.84 10.69
C VAL A 209 7.27 -7.65 9.47
N HIS A 210 7.86 -7.00 8.49
CA HIS A 210 8.30 -7.59 7.23
C HIS A 210 9.69 -7.08 6.87
N ALA A 211 10.44 -7.89 6.14
CA ALA A 211 11.68 -7.51 5.49
C ALA A 211 11.59 -7.86 4.00
N TYR A 212 12.06 -6.96 3.15
CA TYR A 212 12.09 -7.12 1.71
C TYR A 212 13.47 -6.74 1.16
N TYR A 213 13.92 -7.50 0.18
CA TYR A 213 15.08 -7.20 -0.64
C TYR A 213 14.61 -6.87 -2.06
N ASN A 214 15.05 -5.74 -2.61
CA ASN A 214 14.75 -5.36 -3.97
C ASN A 214 15.71 -6.10 -4.91
N VAL A 215 15.18 -7.05 -5.68
CA VAL A 215 15.98 -7.74 -6.72
C VAL A 215 16.16 -6.90 -7.98
N GLU A 216 15.32 -5.88 -8.12
CA GLU A 216 15.41 -4.80 -9.10
C GLU A 216 14.95 -3.52 -8.40
N ALA A 217 15.68 -2.43 -8.58
CA ALA A 217 15.31 -1.10 -8.11
C ALA A 217 16.02 -0.04 -8.96
N PRO A 218 15.48 1.20 -9.01
CA PRO A 218 16.20 2.33 -9.56
C PRO A 218 17.54 2.55 -8.84
N GLU A 219 18.50 3.21 -9.50
CA GLU A 219 19.85 3.46 -8.96
C GLU A 219 19.85 4.15 -7.58
N SER A 220 18.83 4.97 -7.30
CA SER A 220 18.65 5.67 -6.02
C SER A 220 17.73 4.95 -5.02
N GLY A 221 17.20 3.79 -5.40
CA GLY A 221 16.31 2.97 -4.57
C GLY A 221 17.08 2.24 -3.47
N SER A 222 16.36 1.84 -2.43
CA SER A 222 16.91 1.01 -1.35
C SER A 222 17.14 -0.43 -1.80
N ASP A 223 18.21 -1.07 -1.35
CA ASP A 223 18.39 -2.53 -1.54
C ASP A 223 17.50 -3.33 -0.59
N TRP A 224 17.47 -2.92 0.69
CA TRP A 224 16.67 -3.54 1.73
C TRP A 224 15.62 -2.58 2.26
N SER A 225 14.47 -3.12 2.61
CA SER A 225 13.45 -2.39 3.35
C SER A 225 12.82 -3.22 4.45
N ALA A 226 12.42 -2.52 5.51
CA ALA A 226 11.60 -3.07 6.58
C ALA A 226 10.21 -2.43 6.54
N ARG A 227 9.16 -3.19 6.85
CA ARG A 227 7.80 -2.68 7.00
C ARG A 227 7.26 -3.07 8.36
N PHE A 228 6.79 -2.08 9.11
CA PHE A 228 6.06 -2.26 10.34
C PHE A 228 4.62 -1.83 10.13
N GLN A 229 3.66 -2.60 10.63
CA GLN A 229 2.26 -2.26 10.50
C GLN A 229 1.53 -2.43 11.83
N VAL A 230 0.71 -1.43 12.14
CA VAL A 230 -0.30 -1.47 13.19
C VAL A 230 -1.63 -1.14 12.55
N GLN A 231 -2.59 -2.06 12.56
CA GLN A 231 -3.90 -1.85 11.95
C GLN A 231 -5.00 -2.08 12.96
N PHE A 232 -5.78 -1.02 13.19
CA PHE A 232 -6.98 -1.05 14.00
C PHE A 232 -8.15 -1.53 13.16
N LEU A 233 -8.97 -2.42 13.72
CA LEU A 233 -10.19 -2.91 13.09
C LEU A 233 -11.38 -2.48 13.93
N PHE A 234 -12.24 -1.67 13.35
CA PHE A 234 -13.44 -1.22 14.03
C PHE A 234 -14.61 -2.11 13.58
N PRO A 235 -15.34 -2.72 14.52
CA PRO A 235 -16.63 -3.32 14.19
C PRO A 235 -17.55 -2.21 13.63
N LYS A 236 -18.38 -2.57 12.64
CA LYS A 236 -19.52 -1.74 12.26
C LYS A 236 -20.54 -1.70 13.39
#